data_AF-A0A353GPW3-F1
#
_entry.id   AF-A0A353GPW3-F1
#
_cell.length_a   1.000
_cell.length_b   1.000
_cell.length_c   1.000
_cell.angle_alpha   90.00
_cell.angle_beta   90.00
_cell.angle_gamma   90.00
#
_symmetry.space_group_name_H-M   'P 1'
#
loop_
_entity.id
_entity.type
_entity.pdbx_description
1 polymer ?
#
loop_
_entity_poly.entity_id
_entity_poly.type
_entity_poly.pdbx_seq_one_letter_code
_entity_poly.pdbx_strand_id
1 'polypeptide(L)'
;MTVEKFIWDTDKQTVSWEYGGKSIQKTFVNAHFAFINTQGNFICVEAGNDYSQDQIYHLSFDGEPIFTFDKVNGKVSWLYQDQRVEIDCQNIVEAQLYSGQGVVIVMMEQNQNRKLQVFTLEGVLSLEKAPPQGYSFVNLSTSKNQPSVVCDGGKDLADVYGRSRWHFAINTQTGDMTKENLAY
;
A
#
# COMPACT_ATOMS: atom_id res chain seq x y z
N MET A 1 -21.49 -10.69 7.85
CA MET A 1 -20.81 -11.25 9.04
C MET A 1 -19.77 -10.24 9.48
N THR A 2 -19.60 -10.02 10.78
CA THR A 2 -18.69 -9.01 11.34
C THR A 2 -17.49 -9.67 11.98
N VAL A 3 -16.35 -8.98 11.99
CA VAL A 3 -15.18 -9.41 12.78
C VAL A 3 -15.45 -9.09 14.24
N GLU A 4 -15.19 -10.06 15.11
CA GLU A 4 -15.37 -9.94 16.56
C GLU A 4 -14.05 -10.28 17.28
N LYS A 5 -13.92 -9.78 18.52
CA LYS A 5 -12.79 -10.10 19.42
C LYS A 5 -11.40 -10.00 18.77
N PHE A 6 -11.18 -8.97 17.96
CA PHE A 6 -9.87 -8.71 17.39
C PHE A 6 -8.86 -8.36 18.49
N ILE A 7 -7.74 -9.06 18.50
CA ILE A 7 -6.64 -8.88 19.45
C ILE A 7 -5.34 -8.82 18.66
N TRP A 8 -4.56 -7.77 18.91
CA TRP A 8 -3.16 -7.67 18.54
C TRP A 8 -2.30 -7.89 19.79
N ASP A 9 -1.56 -9.00 19.83
CA ASP A 9 -0.63 -9.35 20.91
C ASP A 9 0.80 -9.07 20.41
N THR A 10 1.34 -7.90 20.77
CA THR A 10 2.66 -7.44 20.36
C THR A 10 3.78 -8.35 20.88
N ASP A 11 3.67 -8.86 22.10
CA ASP A 11 4.72 -9.69 22.73
C ASP A 11 4.86 -11.03 22.00
N LYS A 12 3.73 -11.59 21.54
CA LYS A 12 3.69 -12.84 20.76
C LYS A 12 3.69 -12.61 19.26
N GLN A 13 3.71 -11.36 18.81
CA GLN A 13 3.60 -10.96 17.40
C GLN A 13 2.44 -11.68 16.68
N THR A 14 1.31 -11.76 17.38
CA THR A 14 0.16 -12.58 16.98
C THR A 14 -1.09 -11.72 16.86
N VAL A 15 -1.82 -11.92 15.77
CA VAL A 15 -3.14 -11.32 15.53
C VAL A 15 -4.20 -12.42 15.58
N SER A 16 -5.28 -12.18 16.30
CA SER A 16 -6.41 -13.12 16.39
C SER A 16 -7.75 -12.41 16.33
N TRP A 17 -8.77 -13.10 15.82
CA TRP A 17 -10.14 -12.60 15.73
C TRP A 17 -11.14 -13.74 15.51
N GLU A 18 -12.42 -13.43 15.63
CA GLU A 18 -13.53 -14.33 15.30
C GLU A 18 -14.26 -13.84 14.05
N TYR A 19 -14.57 -14.76 13.13
CA TYR A 19 -15.34 -14.49 11.93
C TYR A 19 -16.09 -15.73 11.48
N GLY A 20 -17.38 -15.60 11.15
CA GLY A 20 -18.20 -16.73 10.70
C GLY A 20 -18.29 -17.90 11.70
N GLY A 21 -18.20 -17.62 13.00
CA GLY A 21 -18.18 -18.64 14.06
C GLY A 21 -16.85 -19.40 14.21
N LYS A 22 -15.80 -18.98 13.49
CA LYS A 22 -14.45 -19.55 13.59
C LYS A 22 -13.53 -18.57 14.32
N SER A 23 -12.65 -19.11 15.18
CA SER A 23 -11.52 -18.36 15.73
C SER A 23 -10.32 -18.50 14.79
N ILE A 24 -9.73 -17.37 14.41
CA ILE A 24 -8.58 -17.29 13.52
C ILE A 24 -7.42 -16.65 14.31
N GLN A 25 -6.23 -17.22 14.17
CA GLN A 25 -5.02 -16.72 14.82
C GLN A 25 -3.84 -16.90 13.86
N LYS A 26 -3.04 -15.85 13.68
CA LYS A 26 -1.84 -15.85 12.84
C LYS A 26 -0.68 -15.14 13.54
N THR A 27 0.52 -15.68 13.37
CA THR A 27 1.76 -15.13 13.92
C THR A 27 2.63 -14.67 12.77
N PHE A 28 3.23 -13.49 12.92
CA PHE A 28 4.05 -12.84 11.90
C PHE A 28 5.39 -12.43 12.51
N VAL A 29 6.49 -12.77 11.85
CA VAL A 29 7.83 -12.42 12.34
C VAL A 29 8.02 -10.92 12.24
N ASN A 30 8.50 -10.30 13.32
CA ASN A 30 8.74 -8.86 13.46
C ASN A 30 7.48 -7.99 13.22
N ALA A 31 6.29 -8.55 13.38
CA ALA A 31 5.08 -7.75 13.38
C ALA A 31 5.04 -6.83 14.60
N HIS A 32 4.75 -5.57 14.36
CA HIS A 32 4.70 -4.53 15.39
C HIS A 32 3.39 -3.73 15.35
N PHE A 33 2.58 -3.89 14.30
CA PHE A 33 1.29 -3.24 14.20
C PHE A 33 0.28 -4.11 13.45
N ALA A 34 -0.98 -4.09 13.91
CA ALA A 34 -2.08 -4.72 13.21
C ALA A 34 -3.39 -3.99 13.51
N PHE A 35 -4.28 -3.89 12.51
CA PHE A 35 -5.59 -3.25 12.67
C PHE A 35 -6.63 -3.84 11.72
N ILE A 36 -7.91 -3.64 12.05
CA ILE A 36 -9.03 -4.01 11.17
C ILE A 36 -9.40 -2.80 10.31
N ASN A 37 -9.48 -3.01 9.00
CA ASN A 37 -10.09 -2.07 8.07
C ASN A 37 -11.46 -2.61 7.63
N THR A 38 -12.52 -2.16 8.30
CA THR A 38 -13.89 -2.58 8.00
C THR A 38 -14.42 -2.03 6.68
N GLN A 39 -13.94 -0.86 6.23
CA GLN A 39 -14.33 -0.29 4.94
C GLN A 39 -13.70 -1.05 3.78
N GLY A 40 -12.43 -1.45 3.92
CA GLY A 40 -11.70 -2.26 2.96
C GLY A 40 -11.98 -3.77 3.06
N ASN A 41 -12.66 -4.22 4.12
CA ASN A 41 -12.91 -5.63 4.43
C ASN A 41 -11.64 -6.48 4.58
N PHE A 42 -10.62 -5.97 5.27
CA PHE A 42 -9.38 -6.70 5.54
C PHE A 42 -8.81 -6.40 6.93
N ILE A 43 -7.92 -7.27 7.39
CA ILE A 43 -7.02 -7.03 8.52
C ILE A 43 -5.65 -6.69 7.96
N CYS A 44 -5.06 -5.59 8.40
CA CYS A 44 -3.69 -5.23 8.06
C CYS A 44 -2.74 -5.71 9.16
N VAL A 45 -1.60 -6.24 8.76
CA VAL A 45 -0.45 -6.50 9.63
C VAL A 45 0.78 -5.88 9.02
N GLU A 46 1.52 -5.12 9.81
CA GLU A 46 2.78 -4.48 9.43
C GLU A 46 3.92 -5.15 10.19
N ALA A 47 4.96 -5.54 9.46
CA ALA A 47 6.12 -6.23 9.99
C ALA A 47 7.42 -5.67 9.41
N GLY A 48 8.47 -5.71 10.22
CA GLY A 48 9.80 -5.21 9.85
C GLY A 48 10.64 -4.88 11.07
N ASN A 49 11.93 -4.69 10.84
CA ASN A 49 12.87 -4.39 11.92
C ASN A 49 12.79 -2.92 12.32
N ASP A 50 13.01 -2.61 13.60
CA ASP A 50 13.00 -1.22 14.10
C ASP A 50 11.72 -0.43 13.74
N TYR A 51 10.58 -1.11 13.70
CA TYR A 51 9.27 -0.55 13.31
C TYR A 51 9.22 -0.05 11.87
N SER A 52 10.10 -0.55 10.99
CA SER A 52 9.99 -0.30 9.56
C SER A 52 8.85 -1.12 8.97
N GLN A 53 8.19 -0.56 7.96
CA GLN A 53 7.16 -1.26 7.20
C GLN A 53 7.80 -2.10 6.08
N ASP A 54 8.58 -3.13 6.43
CA ASP A 54 9.27 -3.99 5.47
C ASP A 54 8.30 -4.93 4.75
N GLN A 55 7.29 -5.40 5.47
CA GLN A 55 6.29 -6.34 5.02
C GLN A 55 4.90 -5.86 5.43
N ILE A 56 3.98 -5.94 4.49
CA ILE A 56 2.55 -5.67 4.71
C ILE A 56 1.75 -6.89 4.32
N TYR A 57 0.77 -7.21 5.17
CA TYR A 57 -0.20 -8.27 4.92
C TYR A 57 -1.60 -7.69 5.06
N HIS A 58 -2.35 -7.66 3.96
CA HIS A 58 -3.80 -7.51 3.99
C HIS A 58 -4.41 -8.90 3.96
N LEU A 59 -5.11 -9.28 5.03
CA LEU A 59 -5.78 -10.57 5.18
C LEU A 59 -7.29 -10.39 5.02
N SER A 60 -7.95 -11.34 4.35
CA SER A 60 -9.40 -11.46 4.42
C SER A 60 -9.84 -11.74 5.86
N PHE A 61 -11.11 -11.53 6.16
CA PHE A 61 -11.66 -11.89 7.47
C PHE A 61 -11.68 -13.40 7.72
N ASP A 62 -11.51 -14.23 6.70
CA ASP A 62 -11.28 -15.68 6.86
C ASP A 62 -9.79 -16.02 7.10
N GLY A 63 -8.90 -15.02 7.04
CA GLY A 63 -7.47 -15.13 7.33
C GLY A 63 -6.59 -15.35 6.11
N GLU A 64 -7.13 -15.42 4.91
CA GLU A 64 -6.36 -15.63 3.69
C GLU A 64 -5.71 -14.32 3.21
N PRO A 65 -4.43 -14.29 2.82
CA PRO A 65 -3.82 -13.06 2.32
C PRO A 65 -4.50 -12.58 1.03
N ILE A 66 -4.95 -11.34 0.97
CA ILE A 66 -5.54 -10.70 -0.21
C ILE A 66 -4.48 -9.90 -0.96
N PHE A 67 -3.60 -9.23 -0.24
CA PHE A 67 -2.52 -8.42 -0.79
C PHE A 67 -1.34 -8.44 0.18
N THR A 68 -0.13 -8.56 -0.36
CA THR A 68 1.09 -8.49 0.41
C THR A 68 2.16 -7.77 -0.38
N PHE A 69 3.04 -7.04 0.30
CA PHE A 69 4.34 -6.69 -0.26
C PHE A 69 5.43 -7.00 0.74
N ASP A 70 6.61 -7.32 0.22
CA ASP A 70 7.81 -7.65 0.96
C ASP A 70 9.00 -6.92 0.33
N LYS A 71 9.48 -5.88 1.02
CA LYS A 71 10.63 -5.08 0.59
C LYS A 71 11.94 -5.86 0.65
N VAL A 72 12.05 -6.84 1.55
CA VAL A 72 13.27 -7.61 1.79
C VAL A 72 13.51 -8.57 0.63
N ASN A 73 12.47 -9.28 0.22
CA ASN A 73 12.54 -10.24 -0.88
C ASN A 73 12.18 -9.63 -2.24
N GLY A 74 11.71 -8.38 -2.26
CA GLY A 74 11.34 -7.68 -3.48
C GLY A 74 10.13 -8.29 -4.16
N LYS A 75 9.06 -8.57 -3.39
CA LYS A 75 7.85 -9.23 -3.91
C LYS A 75 6.60 -8.44 -3.62
N VAL A 76 5.68 -8.40 -4.57
CA VAL A 76 4.32 -7.91 -4.40
C VAL A 76 3.37 -8.98 -4.90
N SER A 77 2.33 -9.29 -4.13
CA SER A 77 1.48 -10.44 -4.39
C SER A 77 0.04 -10.15 -4.00
N TRP A 78 -0.93 -10.56 -4.81
CA TRP A 78 -2.35 -10.30 -4.56
C TRP A 78 -3.25 -11.40 -5.12
N LEU A 79 -4.46 -11.45 -4.57
CA LEU A 79 -5.51 -12.34 -5.05
C LEU A 79 -6.29 -11.65 -6.18
N TYR A 80 -6.41 -12.32 -7.33
CA TYR A 80 -7.24 -11.90 -8.45
C TYR A 80 -7.89 -13.12 -9.10
N GLN A 81 -9.23 -13.10 -9.23
CA GLN A 81 -10.02 -14.22 -9.78
C GLN A 81 -9.67 -15.58 -9.13
N ASP A 82 -9.56 -15.59 -7.81
CA ASP A 82 -9.18 -16.76 -6.99
C ASP A 82 -7.77 -17.34 -7.28
N GLN A 83 -6.95 -16.61 -8.03
CA GLN A 83 -5.56 -16.96 -8.30
C GLN A 83 -4.62 -15.97 -7.62
N ARG A 84 -3.49 -16.48 -7.14
CA ARG A 84 -2.40 -15.65 -6.62
C ARG A 84 -1.59 -15.13 -7.79
N VAL A 85 -1.56 -13.81 -7.95
CA VAL A 85 -0.66 -13.12 -8.87
C VAL A 85 0.50 -12.57 -8.05
N GLU A 86 1.72 -12.71 -8.57
CA GLU A 86 2.94 -12.26 -7.92
C GLU A 86 3.86 -11.61 -8.95
N ILE A 87 4.52 -10.54 -8.53
CA ILE A 87 5.54 -9.84 -9.31
C ILE A 87 6.78 -9.64 -8.45
N ASP A 88 7.95 -9.74 -9.09
CA ASP A 88 9.22 -9.34 -8.50
C ASP A 88 9.46 -7.84 -8.76
N CYS A 89 9.76 -7.09 -7.72
CA CYS A 89 10.05 -5.66 -7.76
C CYS A 89 11.25 -5.37 -6.87
N GLN A 90 12.29 -4.74 -7.42
CA GLN A 90 13.47 -4.37 -6.63
C GLN A 90 13.28 -3.00 -5.97
N ASN A 91 13.86 -2.81 -4.78
CA ASN A 91 13.87 -1.54 -4.05
C ASN A 91 12.46 -0.96 -3.81
N ILE A 92 11.51 -1.80 -3.40
CA ILE A 92 10.14 -1.38 -3.07
C ILE A 92 10.18 -0.39 -1.90
N VAL A 93 9.57 0.77 -2.10
CA VAL A 93 9.29 1.75 -1.04
C VAL A 93 7.90 1.53 -0.47
N GLU A 94 6.93 1.23 -1.33
CA GLU A 94 5.55 1.01 -0.95
C GLU A 94 4.82 0.32 -2.11
N ALA A 95 3.77 -0.44 -1.82
CA ALA A 95 2.87 -0.96 -2.83
C ALA A 95 1.42 -0.96 -2.33
N GLN A 96 0.48 -0.71 -3.22
CA GLN A 96 -0.94 -0.69 -2.89
C GLN A 96 -1.79 -1.30 -4.01
N LEU A 97 -2.78 -2.12 -3.62
CA LEU A 97 -3.81 -2.65 -4.50
C LEU A 97 -4.97 -1.66 -4.61
N TYR A 98 -5.28 -1.24 -5.82
CA TYR A 98 -6.44 -0.41 -6.16
C TYR A 98 -7.42 -1.22 -7.01
N SER A 99 -8.08 -2.18 -6.37
CA SER A 99 -8.98 -3.13 -7.04
C SER A 99 -10.12 -2.44 -7.82
N GLY A 100 -10.65 -1.33 -7.30
CA GLY A 100 -11.68 -0.53 -7.99
C GLY A 100 -11.19 0.12 -9.30
N GLN A 101 -9.89 0.28 -9.47
CA GLN A 101 -9.26 0.78 -10.70
C GLN A 101 -8.55 -0.32 -11.50
N GLY A 102 -8.62 -1.58 -11.04
CA GLY A 102 -8.03 -2.71 -11.74
C GLY A 102 -6.50 -2.67 -11.80
N VAL A 103 -5.83 -2.09 -10.81
CA VAL A 103 -4.36 -1.99 -10.81
C VAL A 103 -3.72 -2.22 -9.44
N VAL A 104 -2.44 -2.58 -9.48
CA VAL A 104 -1.50 -2.49 -8.35
C VAL A 104 -0.47 -1.43 -8.69
N ILE A 105 -0.22 -0.50 -7.76
CA ILE A 105 0.83 0.51 -7.92
C ILE A 105 1.96 0.20 -6.96
N VAL A 106 3.18 0.18 -7.47
CA VAL A 106 4.40 -0.02 -6.69
C VAL A 106 5.26 1.24 -6.81
N MET A 107 5.57 1.85 -5.67
CA MET A 107 6.58 2.89 -5.58
C MET A 107 7.93 2.23 -5.30
N MET A 108 8.95 2.60 -6.07
CA MET A 108 10.30 2.08 -5.89
C MET A 108 11.32 3.21 -5.83
N GLU A 109 12.45 2.91 -5.19
CA GLU A 109 13.63 3.77 -5.13
C GLU A 109 14.65 3.35 -6.21
N GLN A 110 15.08 4.30 -7.04
CA GLN A 110 16.10 4.11 -8.06
C GLN A 110 17.05 5.33 -8.08
N ASN A 111 18.32 5.11 -7.73
CA ASN A 111 19.35 6.16 -7.71
C ASN A 111 18.92 7.42 -6.92
N GLN A 112 18.38 7.23 -5.70
CA GLN A 112 17.86 8.30 -4.83
C GLN A 112 16.65 9.07 -5.38
N ASN A 113 16.06 8.60 -6.48
CA ASN A 113 14.80 9.10 -7.00
C ASN A 113 13.74 8.02 -6.89
N ARG A 114 12.50 8.42 -6.67
CA ARG A 114 11.37 7.49 -6.63
C ARG A 114 10.64 7.47 -7.96
N LYS A 115 10.17 6.28 -8.33
CA LYS A 115 9.29 6.07 -9.50
C LYS A 115 8.09 5.22 -9.12
N LEU A 116 7.04 5.33 -9.91
CA LEU A 116 5.88 4.47 -9.85
C LEU A 116 5.93 3.47 -11.00
N GLN A 117 5.61 2.22 -10.70
CA GLN A 117 5.17 1.24 -11.67
C GLN A 117 3.71 0.92 -11.42
N VAL A 118 2.91 0.87 -12.47
CA VAL A 118 1.50 0.49 -12.40
C VAL A 118 1.33 -0.81 -13.16
N PHE A 119 0.83 -1.82 -12.47
CA PHE A 119 0.56 -3.14 -12.99
C PHE A 119 -0.94 -3.36 -13.10
N THR A 120 -1.34 -4.09 -14.13
CA THR A 120 -2.67 -4.70 -14.23
C THR A 120 -2.87 -5.74 -13.14
N LEU A 121 -4.12 -6.15 -12.86
CA LEU A 121 -4.39 -7.20 -11.86
C LEU A 121 -3.86 -8.58 -12.30
N GLU A 122 -3.56 -8.77 -13.59
CA GLU A 122 -2.89 -9.95 -14.14
C GLU A 122 -1.37 -9.92 -13.94
N GLY A 123 -0.81 -8.84 -13.38
CA GLY A 123 0.62 -8.71 -13.08
C GLY A 123 1.45 -8.16 -14.24
N VAL A 124 0.81 -7.66 -15.30
CA VAL A 124 1.50 -7.05 -16.44
C VAL A 124 1.77 -5.58 -16.16
N LEU A 125 3.03 -5.14 -16.30
CA LEU A 125 3.42 -3.74 -16.21
C LEU A 125 2.72 -2.93 -17.31
N SER A 126 1.90 -1.96 -16.91
CA SER A 126 1.15 -1.09 -17.83
C SER A 126 1.87 0.23 -18.08
N LEU A 127 2.47 0.85 -17.06
CA LEU A 127 3.18 2.12 -17.20
C LEU A 127 4.20 2.35 -16.08
N GLU A 128 5.17 3.23 -16.36
CA GLU A 128 6.10 3.80 -15.39
C GLU A 128 5.94 5.33 -15.33
N LYS A 129 6.05 5.92 -14.13
CA LYS A 129 6.02 7.38 -13.96
C LYS A 129 7.08 7.89 -12.99
N ALA A 130 7.76 8.93 -13.44
CA ALA A 130 8.55 9.83 -12.60
C ALA A 130 7.63 10.84 -11.90
N PRO A 131 8.08 11.49 -10.81
CA PRO A 131 7.30 12.53 -10.15
C PRO A 131 7.04 13.72 -11.08
N PRO A 132 5.96 14.49 -10.83
CA PRO A 132 5.73 15.76 -11.51
C PRO A 132 6.92 16.70 -11.37
N GLN A 133 7.14 17.60 -12.34
CA GLN A 133 8.28 18.50 -12.33
C GLN A 133 8.36 19.33 -11.03
N GLY A 134 9.53 19.30 -10.39
CA GLY A 134 9.79 20.03 -9.13
C GLY A 134 9.29 19.31 -7.88
N TYR A 135 8.72 18.11 -8.01
CA TYR A 135 8.23 17.30 -6.91
C TYR A 135 9.04 16.01 -6.73
N SER A 136 8.96 15.44 -5.52
CA SER A 136 9.42 14.08 -5.19
C SER A 136 8.26 13.26 -4.62
N PHE A 137 8.16 11.97 -4.97
CA PHE A 137 7.15 11.08 -4.40
C PHE A 137 7.44 10.77 -2.93
N VAL A 138 6.40 10.81 -2.09
CA VAL A 138 6.49 10.55 -0.65
C VAL A 138 5.89 9.19 -0.31
N ASN A 139 4.61 8.99 -0.61
CA ASN A 139 3.88 7.76 -0.33
C ASN A 139 2.65 7.64 -1.24
N LEU A 140 2.19 6.41 -1.43
CA LEU A 140 0.92 6.10 -2.09
C LEU A 140 -0.25 6.52 -1.19
N SER A 141 -1.36 6.88 -1.81
CA SER A 141 -2.55 7.35 -1.12
C SER A 141 -3.80 7.10 -1.96
N THR A 142 -4.96 7.47 -1.44
CA THR A 142 -6.23 7.46 -2.16
C THR A 142 -6.90 8.80 -1.96
N SER A 143 -7.34 9.44 -3.04
CA SER A 143 -8.10 10.68 -3.01
C SER A 143 -9.35 10.52 -3.87
N LYS A 144 -10.51 10.87 -3.32
CA LYS A 144 -11.82 10.74 -4.02
C LYS A 144 -12.04 9.36 -4.66
N ASN A 145 -11.65 8.30 -3.94
CA ASN A 145 -11.71 6.90 -4.39
C ASN A 145 -10.90 6.60 -5.66
N GLN A 146 -9.89 7.42 -5.96
CA GLN A 146 -8.94 7.19 -7.04
C GLN A 146 -7.52 7.06 -6.47
N PRO A 147 -6.65 6.31 -7.16
CA PRO A 147 -5.24 6.25 -6.79
C PRO A 147 -4.64 7.64 -6.84
N SER A 148 -3.89 7.98 -5.80
CA SER A 148 -3.16 9.24 -5.74
C SER A 148 -1.83 9.04 -5.04
N VAL A 149 -0.89 9.95 -5.26
CA VAL A 149 0.42 9.90 -4.64
C VAL A 149 0.69 11.23 -3.96
N VAL A 150 1.16 11.17 -2.72
CA VAL A 150 1.62 12.37 -2.02
C VAL A 150 2.97 12.74 -2.59
N CYS A 151 3.10 13.99 -3.01
CA CYS A 151 4.33 14.54 -3.55
C CYS A 151 4.77 15.76 -2.73
N ASP A 152 6.07 15.88 -2.46
CA ASP A 152 6.66 17.03 -1.77
C ASP A 152 7.42 17.89 -2.78
N GLY A 153 7.05 19.17 -2.86
CA GLY A 153 7.70 20.13 -3.75
C GLY A 153 8.76 21.00 -3.06
N GLY A 154 9.03 20.76 -1.79
CA GLY A 154 9.96 21.55 -0.99
C GLY A 154 9.52 23.02 -0.86
N LYS A 155 10.46 23.88 -0.45
CA LYS A 155 10.20 25.31 -0.20
C LYS A 155 9.74 26.07 -1.45
N ASP A 156 10.24 25.67 -2.62
CA ASP A 156 9.99 26.38 -3.87
C ASP A 156 8.54 26.24 -4.36
N LEU A 157 7.86 25.16 -3.95
CA LEU A 157 6.47 24.86 -4.30
C LEU A 157 5.55 24.79 -3.08
N ALA A 158 5.99 25.42 -1.99
CA ALA A 158 5.20 25.59 -0.78
C ALA A 158 4.11 26.66 -0.98
N ASP A 159 2.99 26.51 -0.28
CA ASP A 159 1.99 27.56 -0.20
C ASP A 159 2.41 28.70 0.74
N VAL A 160 1.55 29.71 0.89
CA VAL A 160 1.80 30.89 1.74
C VAL A 160 2.00 30.56 3.22
N TYR A 161 1.67 29.34 3.65
CA TYR A 161 1.86 28.86 5.02
C TYR A 161 3.05 27.90 5.14
N GLY A 162 3.85 27.73 4.08
CA GLY A 162 5.02 26.86 4.05
C GLY A 162 4.71 25.37 3.84
N ARG A 163 3.48 25.01 3.43
CA ARG A 163 3.08 23.62 3.20
C ARG A 163 3.41 23.21 1.77
N SER A 164 4.19 22.14 1.60
CA SER A 164 4.73 21.71 0.31
C SER A 164 4.27 20.33 -0.16
N ARG A 165 3.44 19.64 0.64
CA ARG A 165 2.95 18.29 0.33
C ARG A 165 1.55 18.34 -0.26
N TRP A 166 1.38 17.69 -1.40
CA TRP A 166 0.15 17.71 -2.17
C TRP A 166 -0.20 16.31 -2.63
N HIS A 167 -1.49 15.99 -2.69
CA HIS A 167 -1.95 14.83 -3.42
C HIS A 167 -1.86 15.10 -4.92
N PHE A 168 -1.42 14.10 -5.67
CA PHE A 168 -1.55 14.05 -7.13
C PHE A 168 -2.38 12.82 -7.49
N ALA A 169 -3.58 13.03 -8.02
CA ALA A 169 -4.38 11.95 -8.57
C ALA A 169 -3.73 11.43 -9.86
N ILE A 170 -3.63 10.11 -10.00
CA ILE A 170 -3.05 9.48 -11.19
C ILE A 170 -4.14 8.82 -12.03
N ASN A 171 -4.21 9.17 -13.31
CA ASN A 171 -4.98 8.40 -14.28
C ASN A 171 -4.20 7.10 -14.57
N THR A 172 -4.73 5.95 -14.18
CA THR A 172 -4.01 4.67 -14.28
C THR A 172 -3.87 4.13 -15.71
N GLN A 173 -4.57 4.73 -16.68
CA GLN A 173 -4.49 4.35 -18.10
C GLN A 173 -3.44 5.17 -18.85
N THR A 174 -3.37 6.47 -18.60
CA THR A 174 -2.43 7.39 -19.29
C THR A 174 -1.18 7.69 -18.44
N GLY A 175 -1.30 7.51 -17.13
CA GLY A 175 -0.35 7.93 -16.12
C GLY A 175 -0.24 9.45 -15.98
N ASP A 176 -1.21 10.21 -16.49
CA ASP A 176 -1.27 11.65 -16.24
C ASP A 176 -1.55 11.90 -14.77
N MET A 177 -0.89 12.91 -14.21
CA MET A 177 -1.02 13.27 -12.80
C MET A 177 -1.59 14.68 -12.67
N THR A 178 -2.64 14.81 -11.87
CA THR A 178 -3.30 16.09 -11.60
C THR A 178 -3.10 16.46 -10.13
N LYS A 179 -2.50 17.62 -9.89
CA LYS A 179 -2.34 18.17 -8.53
C LYS A 179 -3.71 18.44 -7.91
N GLU A 180 -3.92 17.98 -6.69
CA GLU A 180 -5.14 18.17 -5.92
C GLU A 180 -4.89 19.00 -4.65
N ASN A 181 -5.56 18.67 -3.56
CA ASN A 181 -5.42 19.33 -2.27
C ASN A 181 -4.10 18.99 -1.57
N LEU A 182 -3.79 19.77 -0.53
CA LEU A 182 -2.70 19.48 0.39
C LEU A 182 -2.86 18.09 1.02
N ALA A 183 -1.73 17.44 1.22
CA ALA A 183 -1.59 16.20 1.97
C ALA A 183 -1.08 16.53 3.38
N TYR A 184 -1.78 16.02 4.40
CA TYR A 184 -1.46 16.23 5.81
C TYR A 184 -1.06 14.91 6.47
#